data_AF-A0A3B0UY02-F1
#
_entry.id   AF-A0A3B0UY02-F1
#
_cell.length_a   1.000
_cell.length_b   1.000
_cell.length_c   1.000
_cell.angle_alpha   90.00
_cell.angle_beta   90.00
_cell.angle_gamma   90.00
#
_symmetry.space_group_name_H-M   'P 1'
#
loop_
_entity.id
_entity.type
_entity.pdbx_description
1 polymer ?
#
loop_
_entity_poly.entity_id
_entity_poly.type
_entity_poly.pdbx_seq_one_letter_code
_entity_poly.pdbx_strand_id
1 'polypeptide(L)'
;MSEFAIFWEWFAFAVRFLHVITAIAWIGSSFYFIALDLGLIHRDHLPKGAKGEEWQVHGGGFYHIQKYMVAPDKMPKHLIWFKWESYATWLSGFAMLAVVYY
;
A
#
# COMPACT_ATOMS: atom_id res chain seq x y z
N MET A 1 35.79 -6.81 19.34
CA MET A 1 35.46 -7.44 18.04
C MET A 1 34.13 -8.19 18.09
N SER A 2 33.86 -8.98 19.13
CA SER A 2 32.58 -9.68 19.33
C SER A 2 31.36 -8.75 19.43
N GLU A 3 31.47 -7.63 20.13
CA GLU A 3 30.35 -6.67 20.31
C GLU A 3 29.89 -6.06 18.99
N PHE A 4 30.84 -5.71 18.11
CA PHE A 4 30.53 -5.18 16.78
C PHE A 4 29.81 -6.22 15.92
N ALA A 5 30.26 -7.48 15.94
CA ALA A 5 29.62 -8.56 15.20
C ALA A 5 28.18 -8.80 15.69
N ILE A 6 27.97 -8.84 17.01
CA ILE A 6 26.63 -8.99 17.60
C ILE A 6 25.72 -7.83 17.18
N PHE A 7 26.20 -6.59 17.28
CA PHE A 7 25.44 -5.43 16.86
C PHE A 7 25.07 -5.50 15.37
N TRP A 8 26.01 -5.89 14.51
CA TRP A 8 25.79 -6.00 13.07
C TRP A 8 24.73 -7.05 12.73
N GLU A 9 24.74 -8.21 13.39
CA GLU A 9 23.72 -9.25 13.19
C GLU A 9 22.32 -8.76 13.58
N TRP A 10 22.19 -8.06 14.72
CA TRP A 10 20.91 -7.47 15.13
C TRP A 10 20.44 -6.37 14.19
N PHE A 11 21.37 -5.54 13.70
CA PHE A 11 21.06 -4.51 12.71
C PHE A 11 20.59 -5.12 11.39
N ALA A 12 21.31 -6.11 10.86
CA ALA A 12 20.94 -6.80 9.64
C ALA A 12 19.61 -7.55 9.79
N PHE A 13 19.34 -8.14 10.96
CA PHE A 13 18.03 -8.70 11.29
C PHE A 13 16.93 -7.63 11.27
N ALA A 14 17.13 -6.49 11.93
CA ALA A 14 16.15 -5.41 11.98
C ALA A 14 15.81 -4.87 10.58
N VAL A 15 16.80 -4.70 9.71
CA VAL A 15 16.59 -4.26 8.32
C VAL A 15 15.79 -5.29 7.52
N ARG A 16 16.13 -6.59 7.61
CA ARG A 16 15.37 -7.66 6.95
C ARG A 16 13.93 -7.72 7.46
N PHE A 17 13.74 -7.65 8.77
CA PHE A 17 12.43 -7.70 9.40
C PHE A 17 11.56 -6.51 8.99
N LEU A 18 12.12 -5.29 9.00
CA LEU A 18 11.46 -4.10 8.49
C LEU A 18 11.05 -4.29 7.03
N HIS A 19 11.96 -4.80 6.19
CA HIS A 19 11.67 -5.02 4.77
C HIS A 19 10.49 -5.98 4.57
N VAL A 20 10.48 -7.12 5.27
CA VAL A 20 9.38 -8.09 5.21
C VAL A 20 8.05 -7.45 5.59
N ILE A 21 7.99 -6.67 6.67
CA ILE A 21 6.76 -5.98 7.09
C ILE A 21 6.28 -5.01 6.02
N THR A 22 7.18 -4.17 5.50
CA THR A 22 6.82 -3.19 4.46
C THR A 22 6.34 -3.88 3.18
N ALA A 23 6.98 -4.98 2.78
CA ALA A 23 6.60 -5.76 1.62
C ALA A 23 5.23 -6.41 1.78
N ILE A 24 4.90 -6.95 2.96
CA ILE A 24 3.57 -7.48 3.26
C ILE A 24 2.51 -6.38 3.13
N ALA A 25 2.76 -5.19 3.67
CA ALA A 25 1.84 -4.06 3.56
C ALA A 25 1.62 -3.61 2.10
N TRP A 26 2.69 -3.55 1.30
CA TRP A 26 2.60 -3.15 -0.11
C TRP A 26 1.92 -4.20 -0.99
N ILE A 27 2.24 -5.47 -0.82
CA ILE A 27 1.60 -6.55 -1.56
C ILE A 27 0.13 -6.68 -1.15
N GLY A 28 -0.17 -6.59 0.15
CA GLY A 28 -1.54 -6.64 0.66
C GLY A 28 -2.42 -5.51 0.12
N SER A 29 -1.91 -4.26 0.13
CA SER A 29 -2.63 -3.13 -0.49
C SER A 29 -2.82 -3.33 -2.00
N SER A 30 -1.83 -3.89 -2.69
CA SER A 30 -1.94 -4.21 -4.13
C SER A 30 -3.06 -5.22 -4.40
N PHE A 31 -3.13 -6.31 -3.65
CA PHE A 31 -4.21 -7.29 -3.79
C PHE A 31 -5.58 -6.70 -3.46
N TYR A 32 -5.68 -5.87 -2.43
CA TYR A 32 -6.91 -5.16 -2.10
C TYR A 32 -7.40 -4.29 -3.27
N PHE A 33 -6.52 -3.46 -3.84
CA PHE A 33 -6.89 -2.60 -4.96
C PHE A 33 -7.20 -3.37 -6.25
N ILE A 34 -6.53 -4.50 -6.51
CA ILE A 34 -6.89 -5.40 -7.63
C ILE A 34 -8.29 -5.96 -7.43
N ALA A 35 -8.60 -6.49 -6.23
CA ALA A 35 -9.92 -7.03 -5.93
C ALA A 35 -11.01 -5.95 -6.04
N LEU A 36 -10.75 -4.75 -5.51
CA LEU A 36 -11.65 -3.60 -5.65
C LEU A 36 -11.87 -3.26 -7.13
N ASP A 37 -10.82 -3.18 -7.94
CA ASP A 37 -10.90 -2.85 -9.37
C ASP A 37 -11.69 -3.88 -10.18
N LEU A 38 -11.55 -5.17 -9.85
CA LEU A 38 -12.29 -6.27 -10.46
C LEU A 38 -13.76 -6.31 -10.02
N GLY A 39 -14.06 -5.80 -8.81
CA GLY A 39 -15.42 -5.74 -8.27
C GLY A 39 -16.25 -4.58 -8.80
N LEU A 40 -15.64 -3.53 -9.36
CA LEU A 40 -16.34 -2.32 -9.80
C LEU A 40 -17.53 -2.60 -10.72
N ILE A 41 -18.71 -2.13 -10.31
CA ILE A 41 -19.95 -2.20 -11.10
C ILE A 41 -20.24 -0.82 -11.69
N HIS A 42 -20.49 -0.76 -13.00
CA HIS A 42 -20.99 0.44 -13.65
C HIS A 42 -22.51 0.57 -13.43
N ARG A 43 -22.97 1.75 -13.01
CA ARG A 43 -24.40 2.03 -12.79
C ARG A 43 -24.79 3.35 -13.41
N ASP A 44 -26.04 3.46 -13.88
CA ASP A 44 -26.52 4.63 -14.62
C ASP A 44 -26.52 5.93 -13.80
N HIS A 45 -26.56 5.83 -12.47
CA HIS A 45 -26.56 6.99 -11.56
C HIS A 45 -25.17 7.44 -11.11
N LEU A 46 -24.11 6.87 -11.70
CA LEU A 46 -22.74 7.25 -11.34
C LEU A 46 -22.47 8.73 -11.66
N PRO A 47 -21.71 9.44 -10.80
CA PRO A 47 -21.29 10.80 -11.12
C PRO A 47 -20.50 10.85 -12.43
N LYS A 48 -20.58 11.99 -13.13
CA LYS A 48 -19.86 12.19 -14.39
C LYS A 48 -18.36 11.92 -14.20
N GLY A 49 -17.81 11.03 -15.03
CA GLY A 49 -16.38 10.65 -15.01
C GLY A 49 -16.02 9.51 -14.05
N ALA A 50 -16.97 9.01 -13.24
CA ALA A 50 -16.76 7.79 -12.48
C ALA A 50 -16.82 6.57 -13.42
N LYS A 51 -15.85 5.67 -13.27
CA LYS A 51 -15.79 4.40 -14.03
C LYS A 51 -16.78 3.37 -13.48
N GLY A 52 -16.87 3.30 -12.15
CA GLY A 52 -17.67 2.30 -11.45
C GLY A 52 -17.72 2.59 -9.95
N GLU A 53 -18.58 1.87 -9.25
CA GLU A 53 -18.65 1.87 -7.80
C GLU A 53 -18.55 0.46 -7.23
N GLU A 54 -18.18 0.38 -5.95
CA GLU A 54 -18.18 -0.86 -5.19
C GLU A 54 -18.64 -0.60 -3.75
N TRP A 55 -19.36 -1.58 -3.19
CA TRP A 55 -19.81 -1.60 -1.80
C TRP A 55 -19.06 -2.67 -1.03
N GLN A 56 -18.32 -2.27 0.01
CA GLN A 56 -17.52 -3.19 0.82
C GLN A 56 -17.95 -3.16 2.27
N VAL A 57 -17.83 -4.29 2.96
CA VAL A 57 -18.06 -4.41 4.40
C VAL A 57 -16.76 -4.80 5.10
N HIS A 58 -16.39 -4.05 6.15
CA HIS A 58 -15.25 -4.38 6.98
C HIS A 58 -15.41 -3.79 8.38
N GLY A 59 -14.98 -4.52 9.42
CA GLY A 59 -15.07 -4.05 10.81
C GLY A 59 -16.49 -3.70 11.28
N GLY A 60 -17.52 -4.29 10.67
CA GLY A 60 -18.93 -3.99 10.96
C GLY A 60 -19.49 -2.72 10.28
N GLY A 61 -18.70 -2.00 9.49
CA GLY A 61 -19.12 -0.84 8.71
C GLY A 61 -19.20 -1.11 7.21
N PHE A 62 -19.85 -0.19 6.48
CA PHE A 62 -19.99 -0.24 5.02
C PHE A 62 -19.23 0.92 4.38
N TYR A 63 -18.48 0.62 3.33
CA TYR A 63 -17.75 1.56 2.51
C TYR A 63 -18.39 1.61 1.12
N HIS A 64 -18.69 2.81 0.63
CA HIS A 64 -19.12 3.04 -0.74
C HIS A 64 -18.00 3.77 -1.48
N ILE A 65 -17.40 3.09 -2.43
CA ILE A 65 -16.21 3.57 -3.15
C ILE A 65 -16.60 3.82 -4.60
N GLN A 66 -16.21 4.99 -5.11
CA GLN A 66 -16.36 5.34 -6.52
C GLN A 66 -14.98 5.56 -7.12
N LYS A 67 -14.67 4.85 -8.21
CA LYS A 67 -13.39 5.01 -8.90
C LYS A 67 -13.52 6.00 -10.04
N TYR A 68 -12.69 7.04 -10.01
CA TYR A 68 -12.50 7.98 -11.12
C TYR A 68 -11.17 7.68 -11.81
N MET A 69 -11.15 7.69 -13.15
CA MET A 69 -9.91 7.46 -13.92
C MET A 69 -9.01 8.70 -13.98
N VAL A 70 -9.60 9.86 -13.71
CA VAL A 70 -8.93 11.16 -13.63
C VAL A 70 -9.47 11.92 -12.42
N ALA A 71 -8.82 13.01 -12.05
CA ALA A 71 -9.30 13.88 -10.98
C ALA A 71 -10.76 14.33 -11.24
N PRO A 72 -11.67 14.21 -10.25
CA PRO A 72 -13.02 14.74 -10.38
C PRO A 72 -13.01 16.27 -10.34
N ASP A 73 -14.07 16.90 -10.90
CA ASP A 73 -14.23 18.36 -10.94
C ASP A 73 -14.11 19.04 -9.55
N LYS A 74 -14.52 18.32 -8.50
CA LYS A 74 -14.40 18.75 -7.11
C LYS A 74 -13.63 17.71 -6.31
N MET A 75 -12.34 17.96 -6.12
CA MET A 75 -11.49 17.10 -5.30
C MET A 75 -11.72 17.39 -3.80
N PRO A 76 -11.90 16.37 -2.95
CA PRO A 76 -12.01 16.57 -1.51
C PRO A 76 -10.71 17.15 -0.94
N LYS A 77 -10.83 17.99 0.10
CA LYS A 77 -9.67 18.56 0.80
C LYS A 77 -8.81 17.50 1.51
N HIS A 78 -9.45 16.44 1.97
CA HIS A 78 -8.81 15.33 2.65
C HIS A 78 -8.85 14.10 1.75
N LEU A 79 -7.69 13.52 1.47
CA LEU A 79 -7.52 12.27 0.75
C LEU A 79 -6.37 11.48 1.36
N ILE A 80 -6.46 10.16 1.29
CA ILE A 80 -5.37 9.26 1.69
C ILE A 80 -4.71 8.78 0.40
N TRP A 81 -3.38 8.93 0.33
CA TRP A 81 -2.59 8.40 -0.76
C TRP A 81 -1.72 7.24 -0.27
N PHE A 82 -2.07 6.03 -0.72
CA PHE A 82 -1.37 4.77 -0.46
C PHE A 82 -0.05 4.66 -1.26
N LYS A 83 0.88 5.59 -1.03
CA LYS A 83 2.22 5.59 -1.64
C LYS A 83 3.30 5.08 -0.71
N TRP A 84 3.03 5.09 0.59
CA TRP A 84 4.06 4.87 1.60
C TRP A 84 4.46 3.41 1.71
N GLU A 85 3.54 2.49 1.44
CA GLU A 85 3.79 1.07 1.45
C GLU A 85 4.84 0.69 0.41
N SER A 86 4.69 1.20 -0.82
CA SER A 86 5.65 0.95 -1.91
C SER A 86 6.98 1.66 -1.67
N TYR A 87 6.95 2.94 -1.24
CA TYR A 87 8.17 3.71 -0.98
C TYR A 87 8.98 3.13 0.19
N ALA A 88 8.32 2.73 1.28
CA ALA A 88 8.98 2.11 2.41
C ALA A 88 9.55 0.73 2.04
N THR A 89 8.85 -0.06 1.22
CA THR A 89 9.37 -1.34 0.72
C THR A 89 10.60 -1.16 -0.14
N TRP A 90 10.58 -0.17 -1.04
CA TRP A 90 11.73 0.13 -1.88
C TRP A 90 12.93 0.57 -1.03
N LEU A 91 12.73 1.50 -0.10
CA LEU A 91 13.80 2.04 0.74
C LEU A 91 14.39 0.96 1.65
N SER A 92 13.54 0.16 2.31
CA SER A 92 13.98 -0.94 3.17
C SER A 92 14.67 -2.06 2.36
N GLY A 93 14.22 -2.31 1.13
CA GLY A 93 14.84 -3.28 0.22
C GLY A 93 16.22 -2.82 -0.26
N PHE A 94 16.35 -1.54 -0.61
CA PHE A 94 17.63 -0.94 -0.96
C PHE A 94 18.62 -0.99 0.21
N ALA A 95 18.17 -0.62 1.41
CA ALA A 95 18.99 -0.75 2.63
C ALA A 95 19.39 -2.20 2.89
N MET A 96 18.49 -3.16 2.68
CA MET A 96 18.80 -4.58 2.83
C MET A 96 19.88 -5.04 1.83
N LEU A 97 19.82 -4.60 0.58
CA LEU A 97 20.90 -4.88 -0.39
C LEU A 97 22.24 -4.34 0.11
N ALA A 98 22.26 -3.11 0.59
CA ALA A 98 23.45 -2.46 1.11
C ALA A 98 24.02 -3.14 2.37
N VAL A 99 23.20 -3.79 3.20
CA VAL A 99 23.65 -4.43 4.46
C VAL A 99 24.02 -5.90 4.25
N VAL A 100 23.38 -6.58 3.32
CA VAL A 100 23.57 -8.03 3.11
C VAL A 100 24.67 -8.32 2.08
N TYR A 101 24.83 -7.46 1.08
CA TYR A 101 25.71 -7.71 -0.06
C TYR A 101 26.87 -6.72 -0.20
N TYR A 102 26.78 -5.55 0.42
CA TYR A 102 27.78 -4.49 0.33
C TYR A 102 28.30 -4.12 1.73
#